data_AF-A0A166Y0L9-F1
#
_entry.id   AF-A0A166Y0L9-F1
#
_cell.length_a   1.000
_cell.length_b   1.000
_cell.length_c   1.000
_cell.angle_alpha   90.00
_cell.angle_beta   90.00
_cell.angle_gamma   90.00
#
_symmetry.space_group_name_H-M   'P 1'
#
loop_
_entity.id
_entity.type
_entity.pdbx_description
1 polymer ?
#
loop_
_entity_poly.entity_id
_entity_poly.type
_entity_poly.pdbx_seq_one_letter_code
_entity_poly.pdbx_strand_id
1 'polypeptide(L)'
;MYVVEYCSNTMSKFQQVFKNSCLRRDIKLEELLKPIKEFLGCETPNEWIEEAVKVENLPTVLLDHLVCELKAAQSAMYLIRKYAVDKDSGTALLEWLKPYEDFTYRKTGNWQDLADCNKLNKSMVPKAQTSYGQDLIDKMVLLIKEELHHFYQVLEIMHDCGVKYEYCASSRYASGLLKHVRTYEPEKLIDKLICGAYIEARSCERFAKLAPHVDKRLGDFYVSLLRSEARHYQDYLTLAEEIAGRDISERVAYFGKVEANLIASPDEDFKFHSGAPVAA
;
A
#
# COMPACT_ATOMS: atom_id res chain seq x y z
N MET A 1 -11.38 25.88 -2.74
CA MET A 1 -10.33 26.66 -3.44
C MET A 1 -8.91 26.40 -2.93
N TYR A 2 -8.71 25.64 -1.84
CA TYR A 2 -7.36 25.33 -1.30
C TYR A 2 -6.79 23.94 -1.68
N VAL A 3 -7.62 23.01 -2.21
CA VAL A 3 -7.17 21.65 -2.56
C VAL A 3 -6.73 21.55 -4.03
N VAL A 4 -7.37 22.30 -4.93
CA VAL A 4 -7.12 22.24 -6.38
C VAL A 4 -5.77 22.86 -6.77
N GLU A 5 -5.24 23.80 -5.97
CA GLU A 5 -3.95 24.46 -6.26
C GLU A 5 -2.73 23.61 -5.83
N TYR A 6 -2.95 22.53 -5.07
CA TYR A 6 -1.88 21.64 -4.58
C TYR A 6 -1.51 20.56 -5.61
N CYS A 7 -2.46 20.10 -6.44
CA CYS A 7 -2.22 19.04 -7.42
C CYS A 7 -1.50 19.51 -8.70
N SER A 8 -1.60 20.79 -9.08
CA SER A 8 -1.09 21.25 -10.38
C SER A 8 0.37 21.72 -10.37
N ASN A 9 0.93 22.10 -9.21
CA ASN A 9 2.26 22.72 -9.12
C ASN A 9 3.41 21.76 -8.79
N THR A 10 3.13 20.49 -8.47
CA THR A 10 4.14 19.50 -8.04
C THR A 10 4.72 18.69 -9.19
N MET A 11 4.04 18.53 -10.33
CA MET A 11 4.50 17.65 -11.43
C MET A 11 5.84 18.06 -12.09
N SER A 12 6.20 19.35 -12.09
CA SER A 12 7.34 19.84 -12.89
C SER A 12 8.72 19.76 -12.22
N LYS A 13 8.82 19.49 -10.91
CA LYS A 13 10.11 19.56 -10.17
C LYS A 13 10.72 18.20 -9.81
N PHE A 14 10.02 17.08 -10.04
CA PHE A 14 10.43 15.75 -9.57
C PHE A 14 11.53 15.04 -10.39
N GLN A 15 11.96 15.58 -11.54
CA GLN A 15 12.84 14.84 -12.48
C GLN A 15 14.33 15.25 -12.49
N GLN A 16 14.79 16.20 -11.69
CA GLN A 16 16.19 16.60 -11.74
C GLN A 16 16.78 16.75 -10.34
N VAL A 17 18.02 16.28 -10.17
CA VAL A 17 18.94 16.46 -9.03
C VAL A 17 19.28 15.15 -8.28
N PHE A 18 20.24 14.39 -8.81
CA PHE A 18 21.02 13.40 -8.07
C PHE A 18 22.50 13.81 -8.06
N LYS A 19 23.00 14.31 -6.91
CA LYS A 19 24.40 14.27 -6.43
C LYS A 19 24.51 14.90 -5.01
N ASN A 20 25.26 14.24 -4.12
CA ASN A 20 25.61 14.49 -2.70
C ASN A 20 24.53 14.14 -1.64
N SER A 21 24.89 13.37 -0.60
CA SER A 21 24.14 12.14 -0.22
C SER A 21 23.60 11.98 1.21
N CYS A 22 23.83 12.89 2.17
CA CYS A 22 23.22 12.77 3.52
C CYS A 22 22.19 13.89 3.78
N LEU A 23 22.63 15.15 3.89
CA LEU A 23 21.73 16.31 4.08
C LEU A 23 20.67 16.47 2.98
N ARG A 24 21.00 16.13 1.72
CA ARG A 24 20.01 16.12 0.62
C ARG A 24 19.04 14.94 0.71
N ARG A 25 19.41 13.83 1.36
CA ARG A 25 18.49 12.71 1.56
C ARG A 25 17.43 13.08 2.57
N ASP A 26 17.83 13.69 3.68
CA ASP A 26 16.91 14.09 4.76
C ASP A 26 15.89 15.14 4.28
N ILE A 27 16.37 16.17 3.58
CA ILE A 27 15.50 17.21 2.97
C ILE A 27 14.52 16.59 1.95
N LYS A 28 14.97 15.63 1.13
CA LYS A 28 14.12 14.97 0.14
C LYS A 28 13.08 14.05 0.77
N LEU A 29 13.42 13.42 1.88
CA LEU A 29 12.50 12.56 2.61
C LEU A 29 11.40 13.37 3.28
N GLU A 30 11.75 14.50 3.90
CA GLU A 30 10.77 15.44 4.46
C GLU A 30 9.82 15.99 3.38
N GLU A 31 10.35 16.37 2.22
CA GLU A 31 9.55 16.82 1.07
C GLU A 31 8.60 15.74 0.56
N LEU A 32 9.05 14.47 0.51
CA LEU A 32 8.24 13.32 0.10
C LEU A 32 7.10 13.04 1.09
N LEU A 33 7.39 13.10 2.40
CA LEU A 33 6.46 12.74 3.46
C LEU A 33 5.48 13.86 3.83
N LYS A 34 5.81 15.11 3.51
CA LYS A 34 4.93 16.26 3.81
C LYS A 34 3.48 16.06 3.34
N PRO A 35 3.19 15.76 2.05
CA PRO A 35 1.81 15.54 1.60
C PRO A 35 1.13 14.36 2.31
N ILE A 36 1.89 13.32 2.67
CA ILE A 36 1.37 12.15 3.38
C ILE A 36 0.96 12.53 4.80
N LYS A 37 1.80 13.27 5.52
CA LYS A 37 1.49 13.77 6.87
C LYS A 37 0.32 14.76 6.88
N GLU A 38 0.16 15.54 5.81
CA GLU A 38 -0.99 16.44 5.63
C GLU A 38 -2.29 15.68 5.32
N PHE A 39 -2.19 14.53 4.65
CA PHE A 39 -3.33 13.67 4.31
C PHE A 39 -3.82 12.81 5.48
N LEU A 40 -2.90 12.28 6.29
CA LEU A 40 -3.22 11.43 7.44
C LEU A 40 -3.77 12.25 8.62
N GLY A 41 -4.77 11.71 9.32
CA GLY A 41 -5.42 12.39 10.44
C GLY A 41 -4.67 12.31 11.78
N CYS A 42 -3.65 11.46 11.86
CA CYS A 42 -2.76 11.32 13.01
C CYS A 42 -1.43 10.71 12.58
N GLU A 43 -0.37 10.94 13.37
CA GLU A 43 0.88 10.20 13.20
C GLU A 43 0.79 8.80 13.81
N THR A 44 1.67 7.90 13.39
CA THR A 44 1.82 6.61 14.06
C THR A 44 2.21 6.83 15.53
N PRO A 45 1.50 6.20 16.51
CA PRO A 45 1.81 6.30 17.94
C PRO A 45 3.21 5.81 18.27
N ASN A 46 3.85 6.42 19.28
CA ASN A 46 5.19 6.01 19.69
C ASN A 46 5.18 4.58 20.28
N GLU A 47 4.10 4.22 20.97
CA GLU A 47 3.86 2.89 21.52
C GLU A 47 3.91 1.81 20.42
N TRP A 48 3.44 2.15 19.20
CA TRP A 48 3.54 1.24 18.06
C TRP A 48 4.99 1.04 17.61
N ILE A 49 5.80 2.12 17.59
CA ILE A 49 7.22 2.05 17.25
C ILE A 49 7.99 1.26 18.31
N GLU A 50 7.72 1.53 19.59
CA GLU A 50 8.32 0.83 20.73
C GLU A 50 8.07 -0.68 20.68
N GLU A 51 6.88 -1.12 20.29
CA GLU A 51 6.62 -2.54 20.03
C GLU A 51 7.29 -3.04 18.74
N ALA A 52 7.25 -2.28 17.64
CA ALA A 52 7.77 -2.70 16.35
C ALA A 52 9.28 -2.96 16.33
N VAL A 53 10.04 -2.26 17.19
CA VAL A 53 11.51 -2.40 17.26
C VAL A 53 11.96 -3.54 18.15
N LYS A 54 11.04 -4.19 18.89
CA LYS A 54 11.37 -5.35 19.70
C LYS A 54 11.73 -6.54 18.83
N VAL A 55 12.78 -7.25 19.21
CA VAL A 55 13.31 -8.41 18.45
C VAL A 55 12.26 -9.51 18.35
N GLU A 56 11.49 -9.72 19.42
CA GLU A 56 10.38 -10.69 19.47
C GLU A 56 9.23 -10.36 18.52
N ASN A 57 9.07 -9.09 18.14
CA ASN A 57 8.00 -8.62 17.25
C ASN A 57 8.44 -8.52 15.79
N LEU A 58 9.75 -8.57 15.49
CA LEU A 58 10.26 -8.53 14.12
C LEU A 58 9.62 -9.58 13.19
N PRO A 59 9.43 -10.86 13.60
CA PRO A 59 8.70 -11.83 12.79
C PRO A 59 7.28 -11.38 12.45
N THR A 60 6.56 -10.81 13.41
CA THR A 60 5.19 -10.32 13.21
C THR A 60 5.14 -9.15 12.22
N VAL A 61 6.07 -8.19 12.34
CA VAL A 61 6.16 -7.05 11.42
C VAL A 61 6.44 -7.53 10.00
N LEU A 62 7.46 -8.37 9.79
CA LEU A 62 7.83 -8.84 8.46
C LEU A 62 6.77 -9.76 7.83
N LEU A 63 6.15 -10.65 8.61
CA LEU A 63 5.10 -11.54 8.13
C LEU A 63 3.83 -10.77 7.75
N ASP A 64 3.38 -9.83 8.56
CA ASP A 64 2.21 -9.02 8.22
C ASP A 64 2.52 -8.07 7.06
N HIS A 65 3.72 -7.47 7.01
CA HIS A 65 4.17 -6.68 5.87
C HIS A 65 4.12 -7.49 4.57
N LEU A 66 4.74 -8.68 4.55
CA LEU A 66 4.70 -9.58 3.40
C LEU A 66 3.25 -9.84 2.93
N VAL A 67 2.35 -10.15 3.85
CA VAL A 67 0.95 -10.45 3.52
C VAL A 67 0.22 -9.18 3.07
N CYS A 68 0.58 -8.00 3.57
CA CYS A 68 0.05 -6.71 3.11
C CYS A 68 0.43 -6.41 1.65
N GLU A 69 1.66 -6.69 1.23
CA GLU A 69 2.09 -6.55 -0.18
C GLU A 69 1.21 -7.40 -1.11
N LEU A 70 0.98 -8.67 -0.75
CA LEU A 70 0.09 -9.54 -1.54
C LEU A 70 -1.36 -9.04 -1.52
N LYS A 71 -1.86 -8.57 -0.37
CA LYS A 71 -3.23 -8.02 -0.25
C LYS A 71 -3.42 -6.75 -1.10
N ALA A 72 -2.39 -5.90 -1.22
CA ALA A 72 -2.41 -4.72 -2.08
C ALA A 72 -2.53 -5.12 -3.57
N ALA A 73 -1.67 -6.05 -4.02
CA ALA A 73 -1.76 -6.63 -5.36
C ALA A 73 -3.13 -7.27 -5.65
N GLN A 74 -3.68 -8.03 -4.70
CA GLN A 74 -5.00 -8.65 -4.84
C GLN A 74 -6.14 -7.63 -4.91
N SER A 75 -6.05 -6.56 -4.13
CA SER A 75 -7.03 -5.47 -4.15
C SER A 75 -7.06 -4.78 -5.52
N ALA A 76 -5.88 -4.42 -6.05
CA ALA A 76 -5.75 -3.83 -7.37
C ALA A 76 -6.24 -4.79 -8.48
N MET A 77 -5.87 -6.07 -8.40
CA MET A 77 -6.37 -7.10 -9.33
C MET A 77 -7.90 -7.18 -9.31
N TYR A 78 -8.52 -7.16 -8.12
CA TYR A 78 -9.97 -7.15 -7.97
C TYR A 78 -10.59 -5.92 -8.66
N LEU A 79 -10.01 -4.74 -8.49
CA LEU A 79 -10.50 -3.50 -9.10
C LEU A 79 -10.45 -3.61 -10.63
N ILE A 80 -9.33 -4.03 -11.20
CA ILE A 80 -9.19 -4.20 -12.66
C ILE A 80 -10.22 -5.20 -13.18
N ARG A 81 -10.27 -6.40 -12.61
CA ARG A 81 -11.14 -7.49 -13.05
C ARG A 81 -12.61 -7.11 -12.98
N LYS A 82 -13.02 -6.42 -11.92
CA LYS A 82 -14.42 -6.01 -11.75
C LYS A 82 -14.78 -4.86 -12.69
N TYR A 83 -13.96 -3.82 -12.76
CA TYR A 83 -14.37 -2.54 -13.32
C TYR A 83 -13.80 -2.19 -14.70
N ALA A 84 -12.69 -2.80 -15.13
CA ALA A 84 -11.97 -2.30 -16.30
C ALA A 84 -11.70 -3.30 -17.42
N VAL A 85 -11.56 -4.61 -17.13
CA VAL A 85 -11.16 -5.58 -18.19
C VAL A 85 -12.19 -6.65 -18.47
N ASP A 86 -12.10 -7.24 -19.67
CA ASP A 86 -12.90 -8.40 -20.08
C ASP A 86 -12.61 -9.66 -19.25
N LYS A 87 -13.37 -10.73 -19.53
CA LYS A 87 -13.27 -11.99 -18.78
C LYS A 87 -11.89 -12.66 -18.95
N ASP A 88 -11.33 -12.63 -20.15
CA ASP A 88 -10.08 -13.33 -20.46
C ASP A 88 -8.87 -12.62 -19.85
N SER A 89 -8.86 -11.29 -19.89
CA SER A 89 -7.88 -10.47 -19.16
C SER A 89 -8.02 -10.66 -17.65
N GLY A 90 -9.26 -10.74 -17.15
CA GLY A 90 -9.54 -11.07 -15.75
C GLY A 90 -9.00 -12.44 -15.32
N THR A 91 -9.04 -13.44 -16.19
CA THR A 91 -8.45 -14.77 -15.93
C THR A 91 -6.93 -14.69 -15.88
N ALA A 92 -6.29 -13.98 -16.81
CA ALA A 92 -4.84 -13.84 -16.81
C ALA A 92 -4.30 -13.12 -15.57
N LEU A 93 -5.04 -12.15 -15.02
CA LEU A 93 -4.68 -11.52 -13.75
C LEU A 93 -4.72 -12.51 -12.58
N LEU A 94 -5.72 -13.40 -12.54
CA LEU A 94 -5.80 -14.45 -11.51
C LEU A 94 -4.64 -15.44 -11.63
N GLU A 95 -4.30 -15.84 -12.85
CA GLU A 95 -3.17 -16.74 -13.11
C GLU A 95 -1.83 -16.11 -12.71
N TRP A 96 -1.69 -14.79 -12.88
CA TRP A 96 -0.48 -14.06 -12.50
C TRP A 96 -0.25 -14.03 -10.98
N LEU A 97 -1.30 -13.83 -10.18
CA LEU A 97 -1.18 -13.81 -8.71
C LEU A 97 -1.09 -15.21 -8.10
N LYS A 98 -1.54 -16.25 -8.82
CA LYS A 98 -1.65 -17.63 -8.33
C LYS A 98 -0.38 -18.16 -7.63
N PRO A 99 0.86 -18.00 -8.15
CA PRO A 99 2.04 -18.52 -7.49
C PRO A 99 2.26 -17.92 -6.09
N TYR A 100 1.98 -16.62 -5.94
CA TYR A 100 2.09 -15.89 -4.67
C TYR A 100 1.01 -16.33 -3.68
N GLU A 101 -0.22 -16.57 -4.16
CA GLU A 101 -1.33 -17.09 -3.36
C GLU A 101 -1.09 -18.53 -2.90
N ASP A 102 -0.59 -19.39 -3.79
CA ASP A 102 -0.26 -20.78 -3.51
C ASP A 102 0.86 -20.86 -2.46
N PHE A 103 1.88 -20.00 -2.57
CA PHE A 103 2.92 -19.88 -1.54
C PHE A 103 2.34 -19.40 -0.19
N THR A 104 1.61 -18.29 -0.19
CA THR A 104 1.15 -17.61 1.02
C THR A 104 0.07 -18.40 1.76
N TYR A 105 -0.97 -18.86 1.05
CA TYR A 105 -2.16 -19.44 1.69
C TYR A 105 -2.15 -20.97 1.71
N ARG A 106 -1.50 -21.61 0.73
CA ARG A 106 -1.48 -23.08 0.61
C ARG A 106 -0.17 -23.69 1.06
N LYS A 107 0.85 -22.86 1.32
CA LYS A 107 2.20 -23.29 1.70
C LYS A 107 2.80 -24.24 0.66
N THR A 108 2.53 -23.98 -0.61
CA THR A 108 3.03 -24.77 -1.74
C THR A 108 3.96 -23.95 -2.62
N GLY A 109 5.00 -24.59 -3.14
CA GLY A 109 6.00 -23.94 -3.99
C GLY A 109 7.25 -23.52 -3.20
N ASN A 110 8.16 -22.86 -3.91
CA ASN A 110 9.42 -22.36 -3.37
C ASN A 110 9.50 -20.85 -3.57
N TRP A 111 9.83 -20.11 -2.52
CA TRP A 111 9.77 -18.65 -2.58
C TRP A 111 10.81 -18.06 -3.54
N GLN A 112 11.95 -18.72 -3.71
CA GLN A 112 12.99 -18.31 -4.65
C GLN A 112 12.50 -18.32 -6.11
N ASP A 113 11.53 -19.17 -6.44
CA ASP A 113 10.99 -19.29 -7.80
C ASP A 113 9.99 -18.16 -8.12
N LEU A 114 9.53 -17.40 -7.11
CA LEU A 114 8.57 -16.32 -7.29
C LEU A 114 9.16 -15.10 -8.01
N ALA A 115 10.48 -14.91 -8.00
CA ALA A 115 11.13 -13.84 -8.74
C ALA A 115 10.82 -13.90 -10.24
N ASP A 116 10.77 -15.11 -10.80
CA ASP A 116 10.50 -15.34 -12.22
C ASP A 116 9.01 -15.24 -12.58
N CYS A 117 8.14 -15.22 -11.56
CA CYS A 117 6.68 -15.14 -11.71
C CYS A 117 6.15 -13.71 -11.85
N ASN A 118 6.98 -12.67 -11.63
CA ASN A 118 6.55 -11.26 -11.71
C ASN A 118 6.47 -10.72 -13.15
N LYS A 119 5.86 -11.49 -14.06
CA LYS A 119 5.68 -11.13 -15.48
C LYS A 119 4.26 -11.41 -15.94
N LEU A 120 3.53 -10.34 -16.23
CA LEU A 120 2.24 -10.42 -16.91
C LEU A 120 2.46 -10.54 -18.43
N ASN A 121 2.26 -11.74 -18.98
CA ASN A 121 2.51 -12.04 -20.39
C ASN A 121 1.34 -11.69 -21.33
N LYS A 122 0.17 -11.31 -20.79
CA LYS A 122 -1.02 -10.95 -21.57
C LYS A 122 -1.26 -9.44 -21.51
N SER A 123 -1.53 -8.82 -22.65
CA SER A 123 -2.01 -7.44 -22.69
C SER A 123 -3.45 -7.36 -22.17
N MET A 124 -3.73 -6.37 -21.32
CA MET A 124 -5.05 -6.16 -20.75
C MET A 124 -5.96 -5.48 -21.77
N VAL A 125 -7.14 -6.05 -22.00
CA VAL A 125 -8.14 -5.51 -22.93
C VAL A 125 -9.21 -4.76 -22.13
N PRO A 126 -9.36 -3.44 -22.34
CA PRO A 126 -10.40 -2.66 -21.68
C PRO A 126 -11.81 -3.14 -22.05
N LYS A 127 -12.73 -3.09 -21.08
CA LYS A 127 -14.17 -3.16 -21.35
C LYS A 127 -14.57 -1.92 -22.14
N ALA A 128 -15.28 -2.10 -23.25
CA ALA A 128 -15.62 -1.06 -24.23
C ALA A 128 -16.55 0.08 -23.73
N GLN A 129 -16.74 0.27 -22.42
CA GLN A 129 -17.79 1.14 -21.87
C GLN A 129 -17.37 2.09 -20.74
N THR A 130 -16.09 2.27 -20.42
CA THR A 130 -15.67 3.22 -19.36
C THR A 130 -14.63 4.23 -19.85
N SER A 131 -14.84 5.51 -19.53
CA SER A 131 -13.89 6.60 -19.87
C SER A 131 -12.59 6.52 -19.08
N TYR A 132 -12.61 5.88 -17.90
CA TYR A 132 -11.50 5.71 -16.98
C TYR A 132 -10.83 4.32 -17.05
N GLY A 133 -11.32 3.43 -17.95
CA GLY A 133 -10.93 2.02 -17.96
C GLY A 133 -9.44 1.79 -18.19
N GLN A 134 -8.85 2.48 -19.17
CA GLN A 134 -7.44 2.32 -19.51
C GLN A 134 -6.52 2.85 -18.40
N ASP A 135 -6.79 4.04 -17.86
CA ASP A 135 -5.96 4.62 -16.81
C ASP A 135 -6.00 3.79 -15.52
N LEU A 136 -7.19 3.29 -15.12
CA LEU A 136 -7.32 2.34 -14.01
C LEU A 136 -6.50 1.06 -14.27
N ILE A 137 -6.52 0.52 -15.49
CA ILE A 137 -5.70 -0.65 -15.84
C ILE A 137 -4.22 -0.34 -15.69
N ASP A 138 -3.74 0.75 -16.28
CA ASP A 138 -2.32 1.08 -16.35
C ASP A 138 -1.75 1.32 -14.94
N LYS A 139 -2.44 2.11 -14.12
CA LYS A 139 -2.04 2.38 -12.72
C LYS A 139 -2.08 1.13 -11.85
N MET A 140 -3.17 0.36 -11.91
CA MET A 140 -3.32 -0.84 -11.07
C MET A 140 -2.39 -1.97 -11.51
N VAL A 141 -2.09 -2.14 -12.81
CA VAL A 141 -1.11 -3.13 -13.26
C VAL A 141 0.31 -2.75 -12.83
N LEU A 142 0.66 -1.46 -12.89
CA LEU A 142 1.95 -1.00 -12.38
C LEU A 142 2.06 -1.26 -10.87
N LEU A 143 1.04 -0.89 -10.10
CA LEU A 143 0.97 -1.16 -8.66
C LEU A 143 1.17 -2.65 -8.38
N ILE A 144 0.42 -3.54 -9.02
CA ILE A 144 0.56 -5.00 -8.80
C ILE A 144 2.01 -5.47 -9.05
N LYS A 145 2.68 -4.98 -10.10
CA LYS A 145 4.08 -5.36 -10.36
C LYS A 145 5.01 -4.92 -9.23
N GLU A 146 4.80 -3.72 -8.70
CA GLU A 146 5.59 -3.15 -7.61
C GLU A 146 5.34 -3.91 -6.31
N GLU A 147 4.09 -4.16 -5.92
CA GLU A 147 3.80 -4.92 -4.68
C GLU A 147 4.27 -6.37 -4.75
N LEU A 148 4.18 -7.03 -5.91
CA LEU A 148 4.74 -8.38 -6.07
C LEU A 148 6.28 -8.37 -6.03
N HIS A 149 6.91 -7.26 -6.40
CA HIS A 149 8.35 -7.08 -6.23
C HIS A 149 8.69 -6.84 -4.75
N HIS A 150 7.97 -5.95 -4.06
CA HIS A 150 8.13 -5.71 -2.64
C HIS A 150 7.92 -7.00 -1.83
N PHE A 151 6.88 -7.77 -2.13
CA PHE A 151 6.61 -9.09 -1.56
C PHE A 151 7.85 -10.00 -1.63
N TYR A 152 8.49 -10.07 -2.79
CA TYR A 152 9.71 -10.85 -2.97
C TYR A 152 10.87 -10.31 -2.13
N GLN A 153 11.08 -8.99 -2.09
CA GLN A 153 12.13 -8.37 -1.27
C GLN A 153 11.92 -8.61 0.22
N VAL A 154 10.67 -8.61 0.70
CA VAL A 154 10.35 -8.98 2.09
C VAL A 154 10.73 -10.43 2.37
N LEU A 155 10.52 -11.37 1.44
CA LEU A 155 10.98 -12.75 1.58
C LEU A 155 12.50 -12.86 1.69
N GLU A 156 13.25 -12.12 0.88
CA GLU A 156 14.72 -12.06 0.97
C GLU A 156 15.18 -11.50 2.32
N ILE A 157 14.45 -10.53 2.87
CA ILE A 157 14.73 -9.97 4.20
C ILE A 157 14.44 -10.99 5.29
N MET A 158 13.26 -11.62 5.25
CA MET A 158 12.87 -12.66 6.20
C MET A 158 13.87 -13.81 6.24
N HIS A 159 14.32 -14.28 5.06
CA HIS A 159 15.34 -15.33 4.96
C HIS A 159 16.62 -14.96 5.70
N ASP A 160 17.14 -13.75 5.44
CA ASP A 160 18.39 -13.27 6.04
C ASP A 160 18.26 -12.98 7.54
N CYS A 161 17.06 -12.61 8.00
CA CYS A 161 16.74 -12.45 9.42
C CYS A 161 16.43 -13.79 10.12
N GLY A 162 16.42 -14.91 9.40
CA GLY A 162 16.05 -16.22 9.94
C GLY A 162 14.57 -16.36 10.33
N VAL A 163 13.71 -15.48 9.81
CA VAL A 163 12.26 -15.50 10.04
C VAL A 163 11.63 -16.52 9.10
N LYS A 164 11.04 -17.57 9.69
CA LYS A 164 10.31 -18.58 8.94
C LYS A 164 8.93 -18.06 8.58
N TYR A 165 8.46 -18.45 7.39
CA TYR A 165 7.08 -18.15 7.00
C TYR A 165 6.08 -18.90 7.88
N GLU A 166 5.25 -18.15 8.59
CA GLU A 166 4.12 -18.66 9.36
C GLU A 166 2.84 -17.93 8.99
N TYR A 167 1.69 -18.54 9.27
CA TYR A 167 0.42 -17.89 8.99
C TYR A 167 0.24 -16.69 9.92
N CYS A 168 0.04 -15.52 9.32
CA CYS A 168 -0.25 -14.28 10.03
C CYS A 168 -1.69 -13.85 9.75
N ALA A 169 -2.51 -13.73 10.80
CA ALA A 169 -3.86 -13.20 10.65
C ALA A 169 -3.81 -11.71 10.30
N SER A 170 -4.76 -11.24 9.50
CA SER A 170 -4.82 -9.82 9.12
C SER A 170 -5.30 -8.97 10.30
N SER A 171 -4.70 -7.78 10.44
CA SER A 171 -5.16 -6.77 11.40
C SER A 171 -6.59 -6.29 11.14
N ARG A 172 -7.17 -5.62 12.14
CA ARG A 172 -8.51 -4.99 12.01
C ARG A 172 -8.56 -3.77 11.09
N TYR A 173 -7.42 -3.26 10.62
CA TYR A 173 -7.31 -1.95 9.95
C TYR A 173 -8.08 -1.89 8.63
N ALA A 174 -7.68 -2.67 7.63
CA ALA A 174 -8.30 -2.64 6.30
C ALA A 174 -9.77 -3.06 6.37
N SER A 175 -10.09 -4.09 7.16
CA SER A 175 -11.49 -4.51 7.37
C SER A 175 -12.31 -3.43 8.09
N GLY A 176 -11.69 -2.68 9.02
CA GLY A 176 -12.26 -1.51 9.68
C GLY A 176 -12.65 -0.43 8.68
N LEU A 177 -11.75 -0.03 7.78
CA LEU A 177 -12.04 0.93 6.71
C LEU A 177 -13.16 0.43 5.79
N LEU A 178 -13.07 -0.83 5.33
CA LEU A 178 -14.00 -1.40 4.37
C LEU A 178 -15.46 -1.50 4.89
N LYS A 179 -15.67 -1.52 6.21
CA LYS A 179 -17.03 -1.46 6.80
C LYS A 179 -17.80 -0.19 6.45
N HIS A 180 -17.09 0.88 6.11
CA HIS A 180 -17.68 2.17 5.80
C HIS A 180 -17.92 2.39 4.31
N VAL A 181 -17.51 1.44 3.46
CA VAL A 181 -17.70 1.51 1.99
C VAL A 181 -19.19 1.40 1.65
N ARG A 182 -19.67 2.33 0.82
CA ARG A 182 -21.05 2.34 0.30
C ARG A 182 -21.29 1.11 -0.59
N THR A 183 -22.55 0.68 -0.64
CA THR A 183 -22.92 -0.58 -1.30
C THR A 183 -23.32 -0.44 -2.76
N TYR A 184 -23.59 0.79 -3.23
CA TYR A 184 -24.06 1.11 -4.58
C TYR A 184 -22.96 1.74 -5.44
N GLU A 185 -23.00 1.50 -6.74
CA GLU A 185 -22.04 2.05 -7.71
C GLU A 185 -22.50 3.44 -8.20
N PRO A 186 -21.57 4.37 -8.55
CA PRO A 186 -20.10 4.23 -8.54
C PRO A 186 -19.47 4.51 -7.17
N GLU A 187 -20.27 4.88 -6.16
CA GLU A 187 -19.79 5.27 -4.83
C GLU A 187 -18.96 4.19 -4.12
N LYS A 188 -19.30 2.93 -4.34
CA LYS A 188 -18.54 1.77 -3.83
C LYS A 188 -17.11 1.73 -4.37
N LEU A 189 -16.92 2.03 -5.65
CA LEU A 189 -15.61 2.08 -6.28
C LEU A 189 -14.81 3.27 -5.75
N ILE A 190 -15.42 4.46 -5.71
CA ILE A 190 -14.80 5.68 -5.15
C ILE A 190 -14.32 5.44 -3.72
N ASP A 191 -15.18 4.86 -2.87
CA ASP A 191 -14.82 4.57 -1.47
C ASP A 191 -13.67 3.55 -1.36
N LYS A 192 -13.65 2.52 -2.21
CA LYS A 192 -12.56 1.53 -2.25
C LYS A 192 -11.23 2.18 -2.62
N LEU A 193 -11.23 3.11 -3.57
CA LEU A 193 -10.03 3.83 -3.98
C LEU A 193 -9.55 4.77 -2.87
N ILE A 194 -10.46 5.48 -2.18
CA ILE A 194 -10.11 6.29 -1.00
C ILE A 194 -9.52 5.42 0.12
N CYS A 195 -10.08 4.24 0.39
CA CYS A 195 -9.49 3.30 1.34
C CYS A 195 -8.08 2.87 0.93
N GLY A 196 -7.86 2.60 -0.36
CA GLY A 196 -6.53 2.32 -0.91
C GLY A 196 -5.55 3.44 -0.61
N ALA A 197 -5.91 4.68 -0.94
CA ALA A 197 -5.09 5.86 -0.65
C ALA A 197 -4.66 5.96 0.83
N TYR A 198 -5.57 5.71 1.78
CA TYR A 198 -5.24 5.71 3.22
C TYR A 198 -4.34 4.55 3.64
N ILE A 199 -4.48 3.37 3.04
CA ILE A 199 -3.62 2.22 3.32
C ILE A 199 -2.18 2.51 2.88
N GLU A 200 -1.99 2.95 1.63
CA GLU A 200 -0.66 3.27 1.08
C GLU A 200 0.00 4.45 1.83
N ALA A 201 -0.78 5.51 2.12
CA ALA A 201 -0.27 6.66 2.87
C ALA A 201 0.20 6.25 4.27
N ARG A 202 -0.56 5.40 4.97
CA ARG A 202 -0.18 4.90 6.30
C ARG A 202 1.03 3.98 6.23
N SER A 203 1.11 3.09 5.24
CA SER A 203 2.28 2.25 5.00
C SER A 203 3.54 3.09 4.84
N CYS A 204 3.48 4.12 3.98
CA CYS A 204 4.59 5.05 3.76
C CYS A 204 5.04 5.74 5.06
N GLU A 205 4.10 6.27 5.84
CA GLU A 205 4.43 6.94 7.10
C GLU A 205 5.04 5.99 8.14
N ARG A 206 4.54 4.74 8.24
CA ARG A 206 5.09 3.72 9.13
C ARG A 206 6.48 3.26 8.71
N PHE A 207 6.71 3.01 7.41
CA PHE A 207 8.06 2.69 6.92
C PHE A 207 9.04 3.81 7.24
N ALA A 208 8.66 5.06 7.01
CA ALA A 208 9.51 6.21 7.31
C ALA A 208 9.80 6.37 8.80
N LYS A 209 8.80 6.16 9.66
CA LYS A 209 9.00 6.22 11.12
C LYS A 209 9.82 5.04 11.64
N LEU A 210 9.66 3.84 11.09
CA LEU A 210 10.33 2.63 11.59
C LEU A 210 11.78 2.51 11.10
N ALA A 211 12.08 2.95 9.88
CA ALA A 211 13.39 2.78 9.25
C ALA A 211 14.61 3.22 10.08
N PRO A 212 14.57 4.33 10.86
CA PRO A 212 15.71 4.75 11.70
C PRO A 212 15.96 3.87 12.93
N HIS A 213 15.02 3.00 13.29
CA HIS A 213 15.06 2.21 14.54
C HIS A 213 15.33 0.72 14.34
N VAL A 214 15.44 0.28 13.09
CA VAL A 214 15.74 -1.11 12.71
C VAL A 214 17.18 -1.23 12.24
N ASP A 215 17.63 -2.46 11.97
CA ASP A 215 18.97 -2.67 11.41
C ASP A 215 19.12 -1.97 10.04
N LYS A 216 20.36 -1.69 9.67
CA LYS A 216 20.66 -0.90 8.47
C LYS A 216 20.06 -1.48 7.19
N ARG A 217 20.04 -2.81 7.02
CA ARG A 217 19.53 -3.44 5.79
C ARG A 217 18.02 -3.29 5.71
N LEU A 218 17.30 -3.54 6.81
CA LEU A 218 15.85 -3.35 6.88
C LEU A 218 15.46 -1.87 6.74
N GLY A 219 16.20 -0.97 7.38
CA GLY A 219 15.96 0.48 7.29
C GLY A 219 16.16 1.01 5.87
N ASP A 220 17.24 0.61 5.19
CA ASP A 220 17.49 0.98 3.79
C ASP A 220 16.37 0.46 2.86
N PHE A 221 15.87 -0.75 3.12
CA PHE A 221 14.73 -1.31 2.39
C PHE A 221 13.45 -0.49 2.61
N TYR A 222 13.06 -0.22 3.86
CA TYR A 222 11.87 0.60 4.15
C TYR A 222 11.95 1.99 3.54
N VAL A 223 13.13 2.63 3.54
CA VAL A 223 13.33 3.91 2.85
C VAL A 223 13.17 3.77 1.34
N SER A 224 13.56 2.63 0.76
CA SER A 224 13.43 2.40 -0.69
C SER A 224 11.97 2.28 -1.16
N LEU A 225 11.07 1.81 -0.29
CA LEU A 225 9.63 1.67 -0.57
C LEU A 225 8.89 3.02 -0.64
N LEU A 226 9.37 4.03 0.10
CA LEU A 226 8.61 5.27 0.31
C LEU A 226 8.16 5.97 -0.98
N ARG A 227 8.95 5.85 -2.05
CA ARG A 227 8.62 6.48 -3.32
C ARG A 227 7.49 5.78 -4.07
N SER A 228 7.44 4.44 -4.07
CA SER A 228 6.33 3.70 -4.67
C SER A 228 5.06 3.94 -3.87
N GLU A 229 5.12 3.80 -2.54
CA GLU A 229 4.01 4.04 -1.62
C GLU A 229 3.38 5.44 -1.78
N ALA A 230 4.21 6.49 -1.83
CA ALA A 230 3.73 7.85 -2.05
C ALA A 230 3.03 8.03 -3.41
N ARG A 231 3.49 7.32 -4.45
CA ARG A 231 2.83 7.33 -5.76
C ARG A 231 1.53 6.52 -5.73
N HIS A 232 1.51 5.34 -5.12
CA HIS A 232 0.31 4.51 -5.02
C HIS A 232 -0.83 5.27 -4.34
N TYR A 233 -0.53 5.93 -3.22
CA TYR A 233 -1.47 6.83 -2.53
C TYR A 233 -2.07 7.88 -3.49
N GLN A 234 -1.21 8.57 -4.26
CA GLN A 234 -1.63 9.61 -5.21
C GLN A 234 -2.44 9.04 -6.37
N ASP A 235 -2.04 7.89 -6.90
CA ASP A 235 -2.73 7.19 -7.99
C ASP A 235 -4.14 6.76 -7.55
N TYR A 236 -4.30 6.24 -6.33
CA TYR A 236 -5.61 5.92 -5.76
C TYR A 236 -6.52 7.14 -5.63
N LEU A 237 -6.01 8.27 -5.12
CA LEU A 237 -6.81 9.50 -5.02
C LEU A 237 -7.19 10.05 -6.39
N THR A 238 -6.23 10.09 -7.33
CA THR A 238 -6.46 10.58 -8.70
C THR A 238 -7.59 9.79 -9.36
N LEU A 239 -7.52 8.44 -9.30
CA LEU A 239 -8.57 7.58 -9.82
C LEU A 239 -9.92 7.82 -9.14
N ALA A 240 -9.93 8.04 -7.81
CA ALA A 240 -11.16 8.31 -7.08
C ALA A 240 -11.83 9.62 -7.54
N GLU A 241 -11.04 10.69 -7.75
CA GLU A 241 -11.50 11.99 -8.23
C GLU A 241 -12.03 11.91 -9.68
N GLU A 242 -11.28 11.25 -10.57
CA GLU A 242 -11.67 11.07 -11.97
C GLU A 242 -12.98 10.29 -12.11
N ILE A 243 -13.13 9.20 -11.34
CA ILE A 243 -14.35 8.37 -11.37
C ILE A 243 -15.53 9.11 -10.73
N ALA A 244 -15.30 9.93 -9.71
CA ALA A 244 -16.35 10.70 -9.06
C ALA A 244 -16.89 11.83 -9.96
N GLY A 245 -16.01 12.47 -10.75
CA GLY A 245 -16.36 13.63 -11.57
C GLY A 245 -16.86 14.84 -10.76
N ARG A 246 -16.60 14.85 -9.45
CA ARG A 246 -17.02 15.87 -8.48
C ARG A 246 -16.08 15.89 -7.28
N ASP A 247 -16.22 16.91 -6.44
CA ASP A 247 -15.45 17.00 -5.19
C ASP A 247 -15.75 15.81 -4.25
N ILE A 248 -14.69 15.13 -3.81
CA ILE A 248 -14.73 14.01 -2.86
C ILE A 248 -14.13 14.38 -1.51
N SER A 249 -13.73 15.64 -1.29
CA SER A 249 -13.03 16.09 -0.08
C SER A 249 -13.75 15.72 1.22
N GLU A 250 -15.08 15.85 1.26
CA GLU A 250 -15.88 15.43 2.43
C GLU A 250 -15.75 13.93 2.70
N ARG A 251 -15.75 13.11 1.63
CA ARG A 251 -15.65 11.66 1.75
C ARG A 251 -14.25 11.22 2.14
N VAL A 252 -13.23 11.88 1.60
CA VAL A 252 -11.83 11.70 2.01
C VAL A 252 -11.67 12.04 3.50
N ALA A 253 -12.18 13.19 3.95
CA ALA A 253 -12.10 13.60 5.36
C ALA A 253 -12.87 12.65 6.29
N TYR A 254 -13.99 12.08 5.84
CA TYR A 254 -14.71 11.05 6.57
C TYR A 254 -13.84 9.81 6.81
N PHE A 255 -13.21 9.26 5.77
CA PHE A 255 -12.32 8.11 5.90
C PHE A 255 -11.07 8.45 6.74
N GLY A 256 -10.56 9.67 6.67
CA GLY A 256 -9.43 10.10 7.51
C GLY A 256 -9.74 10.07 9.00
N LYS A 257 -10.97 10.38 9.40
CA LYS A 257 -11.41 10.22 10.80
C LYS A 257 -11.52 8.75 11.21
N VAL A 258 -12.01 7.89 10.33
CA VAL A 258 -12.11 6.44 10.57
C VAL A 258 -10.71 5.83 10.70
N GLU A 259 -9.83 6.17 9.76
CA GLU A 259 -8.42 5.73 9.73
C GLU A 259 -7.68 6.18 10.99
N ALA A 260 -7.76 7.46 11.34
CA ALA A 260 -7.06 7.99 12.51
C ALA A 260 -7.53 7.31 13.80
N ASN A 261 -8.82 6.99 13.91
CA ASN A 261 -9.34 6.23 15.05
C ASN A 261 -8.80 4.79 15.08
N LEU A 262 -8.71 4.10 13.93
CA LEU A 262 -8.15 2.75 13.86
C LEU A 262 -6.66 2.73 14.28
N ILE A 263 -5.90 3.78 13.93
CA ILE A 263 -4.49 3.91 14.28
C ILE A 263 -4.26 4.32 15.73
N ALA A 264 -5.07 5.24 16.25
CA ALA A 264 -4.87 5.78 17.60
C ALA A 264 -5.54 4.95 18.71
N SER A 265 -6.57 4.17 18.39
CA SER A 265 -7.27 3.38 19.41
C SER A 265 -6.45 2.16 19.87
N PRO A 266 -6.59 1.75 21.14
CA PRO A 266 -5.92 0.58 21.68
C PRO A 266 -6.14 -0.70 20.84
N ASP A 267 -5.10 -1.51 20.72
CA ASP A 267 -5.10 -2.75 19.96
C ASP A 267 -4.26 -3.82 20.69
N GLU A 268 -4.85 -5.00 20.89
CA GLU A 268 -4.18 -6.14 21.52
C GLU A 268 -3.49 -7.03 20.47
N ASP A 269 -3.80 -6.86 19.17
CA ASP A 269 -3.25 -7.64 18.08
C ASP A 269 -2.22 -6.83 17.28
N PHE A 270 -0.98 -6.83 17.77
CA PHE A 270 0.12 -6.10 17.13
C PHE A 270 0.38 -6.62 15.70
N LYS A 271 0.35 -5.71 14.72
CA LYS A 271 0.49 -5.94 13.27
C LYS A 271 1.04 -4.69 12.57
N PHE A 272 1.42 -4.80 11.31
CA PHE A 272 1.98 -3.69 10.54
C PHE A 272 1.02 -2.50 10.45
N HIS A 273 -0.29 -2.73 10.38
CA HIS A 273 -1.33 -1.68 10.43
C HIS A 273 -2.17 -1.68 11.73
N SER A 274 -1.75 -2.35 12.81
CA SER A 274 -2.52 -2.34 14.07
C SER A 274 -2.64 -0.94 14.69
N GLY A 275 -3.61 -0.76 15.58
CA GLY A 275 -3.73 0.45 16.41
C GLY A 275 -2.60 0.60 17.44
N ALA A 276 -2.82 1.45 18.44
CA ALA A 276 -1.88 1.68 19.53
C ALA A 276 -1.78 0.43 20.41
N PRO A 277 -0.61 -0.24 20.51
CA PRO A 277 -0.51 -1.48 21.29
C PRO A 277 -0.88 -1.27 22.76
N VAL A 278 -1.67 -2.17 23.31
CA VAL A 278 -1.86 -2.24 24.77
C VAL A 278 -0.63 -2.93 25.35
N ALA A 279 0.08 -2.24 26.25
CA ALA A 279 1.22 -2.84 26.95
C ALA A 279 0.79 -4.15 27.63
N ALA A 280 1.55 -5.22 27.39
CA ALA A 280 1.37 -6.53 28.01
C ALA A 280 1.73 -6.52 29.50
#